data_AF-A0A0Q8AC27-F1
#
_entry.id   AF-A0A0Q8AC27-F1
#
_cell.length_a   1.000
_cell.length_b   1.000
_cell.length_c   1.000
_cell.angle_alpha   90.00
_cell.angle_beta   90.00
_cell.angle_gamma   90.00
#
_symmetry.space_group_name_H-M   'P 1'
#
loop_
_entity.id
_entity.type
_entity.pdbx_description
1 polymer ?
#
loop_
_entity_poly.entity_id
_entity_poly.type
_entity_poly.pdbx_seq_one_letter_code
_entity_poly.pdbx_strand_id
1 'polypeptide(L)'
;MFLAQENLIALAFAGFFCTAACAQTPADTNPPPAILPLESETAPELIAYPPLAEPLARGVVIIQYRAAHARIMPVFGKAAADVSPRLSHLHVTVDDWKGTWAHTSEDPIILVGLTPGPHKVLLEVADPTHRVLTSTTVNFTVPPKKP
;
A
#
# COMPACT_ATOMS: atom_id res chain seq x y z
N MET A 1 7.16 73.00 44.59
CA MET A 1 6.71 71.66 45.00
C MET A 1 6.32 70.93 43.73
N PHE A 2 7.16 70.03 43.25
CA PHE A 2 7.03 69.37 41.94
C PHE A 2 5.94 68.30 42.00
N LEU A 3 4.91 68.39 41.15
CA LEU A 3 4.13 67.26 40.63
C LEU A 3 3.23 67.74 39.46
N ALA A 4 3.62 67.40 38.22
CA ALA A 4 2.80 67.19 37.01
C ALA A 4 3.79 66.90 35.86
N GLN A 5 3.86 65.66 35.34
CA GLN A 5 3.20 65.26 34.08
C GLN A 5 3.70 66.18 32.94
N GLU A 6 4.60 65.79 32.04
CA GLU A 6 4.46 64.95 30.84
C GLU A 6 5.90 64.92 30.26
N ASN A 7 6.46 63.94 29.54
CA ASN A 7 5.98 63.37 28.30
C ASN A 7 7.11 62.47 27.73
N LEU A 8 6.72 61.45 26.95
CA LEU A 8 7.54 60.72 25.97
C LEU A 8 8.81 60.01 26.46
N ILE A 9 8.76 58.68 26.63
CA ILE A 9 9.44 57.73 25.71
C ILE A 9 8.62 56.42 25.71
N ALA A 10 7.64 56.33 24.82
CA ALA A 10 7.03 55.06 24.46
C ALA A 10 7.82 54.48 23.26
N LEU A 11 8.62 53.45 23.50
CA LEU A 11 9.20 52.64 22.43
C LEU A 11 8.91 51.17 22.72
N ALA A 12 7.64 50.79 22.57
CA ALA A 12 7.23 49.40 22.58
C ALA A 12 7.60 48.78 21.21
N PHE A 13 8.76 48.14 21.13
CA PHE A 13 9.12 47.28 20.01
C PHE A 13 8.26 46.00 20.06
N ALA A 14 7.06 46.06 19.49
CA ALA A 14 6.27 44.87 19.20
C ALA A 14 6.86 44.20 17.94
N GLY A 15 7.89 43.36 18.12
CA GLY A 15 8.39 42.49 17.07
C GLY A 15 7.36 41.41 16.75
N PHE A 16 6.59 41.60 15.67
CA PHE A 16 5.73 40.56 15.12
C PHE A 16 6.62 39.49 14.46
N PHE A 17 7.01 38.46 15.22
CA PHE A 17 7.67 37.30 14.65
C PHE A 17 6.64 36.51 13.83
N CYS A 18 6.58 36.78 12.52
CA CYS A 18 6.02 35.85 11.55
C CYS A 18 6.90 34.59 11.55
N THR A 19 6.54 33.58 12.34
CA THR A 19 7.07 32.23 12.15
C THR A 19 6.48 31.70 10.84
N ALA A 20 7.24 31.84 9.75
CA ALA A 20 6.95 31.11 8.53
C ALA A 20 7.11 29.62 8.85
N ALA A 21 6.01 28.93 9.13
CA ALA A 21 5.97 27.49 9.21
C ALA A 21 6.25 26.96 7.80
N CYS A 22 7.51 26.64 7.51
CA CYS A 22 7.85 25.83 6.35
C CYS A 22 7.09 24.50 6.52
N ALA A 23 6.05 24.28 5.71
CA ALA A 23 5.40 22.99 5.66
C ALA A 23 6.47 21.96 5.29
N GLN A 24 6.88 21.15 6.27
CA GLN A 24 7.74 20.01 6.00
C GLN A 24 6.89 19.04 5.20
N THR A 25 7.18 18.90 3.91
CA THR A 25 6.59 17.83 3.11
C THR A 25 6.85 16.53 3.87
N PRO A 26 5.82 15.73 4.20
CA PRO A 26 6.03 14.47 4.87
C PRO A 26 7.05 13.66 4.05
N ALA A 27 8.06 13.10 4.73
CA ALA A 27 9.06 12.29 4.06
C ALA A 27 8.34 11.18 3.27
N ASP A 28 8.74 10.98 2.01
CA ASP A 28 8.22 9.88 1.21
C ASP A 28 8.59 8.56 1.90
N THR A 29 7.60 7.89 2.47
CA THR A 29 7.78 6.62 3.17
C THR A 29 7.93 5.45 2.20
N ASN A 30 7.74 5.68 0.89
CA ASN A 30 7.77 4.67 -0.15
C ASN A 30 8.55 5.17 -1.39
N PRO A 31 9.86 5.42 -1.27
CA PRO A 31 10.66 5.84 -2.41
C PRO A 31 10.57 4.80 -3.54
N PRO A 32 10.75 5.23 -4.81
CA PRO A 32 10.88 4.29 -5.92
C PRO A 32 11.99 3.25 -5.63
N PRO A 33 11.82 1.99 -6.05
CA PRO A 33 12.84 0.97 -5.90
C PRO A 33 14.14 1.42 -6.57
N ALA A 34 15.27 1.15 -5.92
CA ALA A 34 16.58 1.39 -6.50
C ALA A 34 16.76 0.51 -7.74
N ILE A 35 17.27 1.09 -8.82
CA ILE A 35 17.65 0.34 -10.02
C ILE A 35 19.02 -0.28 -9.72
N LEU A 36 19.03 -1.56 -9.38
CA LEU A 36 20.21 -2.34 -9.04
C LEU A 36 20.29 -3.56 -9.96
N PRO A 37 21.46 -4.16 -10.16
CA PRO A 37 21.51 -5.53 -10.67
C PRO A 37 20.56 -6.43 -9.85
N LEU A 38 19.81 -7.31 -10.52
CA LEU A 38 18.69 -8.07 -9.94
C LEU A 38 19.08 -8.90 -8.69
N GLU A 39 20.33 -9.36 -8.67
CA GLU A 39 20.99 -10.17 -7.65
C GLU A 39 21.29 -9.34 -6.39
N SER A 40 21.37 -8.03 -6.55
CA SER A 40 21.55 -7.04 -5.48
C SER A 40 20.24 -6.39 -5.04
N GLU A 41 19.11 -6.71 -5.68
CA GLU A 41 17.81 -6.21 -5.26
C GLU A 41 17.33 -6.88 -3.97
N THR A 42 16.70 -6.10 -3.10
CA THR A 42 16.00 -6.60 -1.91
C THR A 42 14.92 -7.62 -2.31
N ALA A 43 14.71 -8.62 -1.47
CA ALA A 43 13.64 -9.59 -1.68
C ALA A 43 12.26 -8.90 -1.69
N PRO A 44 11.30 -9.37 -2.51
CA PRO A 44 9.96 -8.82 -2.51
C PRO A 44 9.26 -8.95 -1.15
N GLU A 45 8.54 -7.90 -0.79
CA GLU A 45 7.63 -7.91 0.36
C GLU A 45 6.21 -7.70 -0.14
N LEU A 46 5.26 -8.42 0.47
CA LEU A 46 3.85 -8.30 0.15
C LEU A 46 3.06 -7.93 1.40
N ILE A 47 2.42 -6.77 1.36
CA ILE A 47 1.48 -6.32 2.38
C ILE A 47 0.08 -6.41 1.79
N ALA A 48 -0.79 -7.22 2.39
CA ALA A 48 -2.20 -7.26 2.05
C ALA A 48 -3.01 -6.67 3.19
N TYR A 49 -4.01 -5.86 2.84
CA TYR A 49 -4.88 -5.19 3.81
C TYR A 49 -6.17 -5.98 4.01
N PRO A 50 -6.85 -5.84 5.17
CA PRO A 50 -8.18 -6.38 5.34
C PRO A 50 -9.15 -5.88 4.25
N PRO A 51 -10.16 -6.67 3.87
CA PRO A 51 -11.14 -6.21 2.90
C PRO A 51 -11.83 -4.91 3.35
N LEU A 52 -12.15 -4.03 2.40
CA LEU A 52 -12.91 -2.82 2.70
C LEU A 52 -14.25 -3.16 3.37
N ALA A 53 -14.47 -2.60 4.56
CA ALA A 53 -15.60 -2.98 5.41
C ALA A 53 -16.98 -2.70 4.77
N GLU A 54 -17.14 -1.56 4.11
CA GLU A 54 -18.43 -1.16 3.53
C GLU A 54 -18.82 -2.01 2.30
N PRO A 55 -17.95 -2.27 1.32
CA PRO A 55 -18.20 -3.28 0.29
C PRO A 55 -18.44 -4.69 0.86
N LEU A 56 -17.64 -5.10 1.86
CA LEU A 56 -17.75 -6.42 2.47
C LEU A 56 -19.12 -6.64 3.12
N ALA A 57 -19.69 -5.60 3.75
CA ALA A 57 -21.03 -5.64 4.32
C ALA A 57 -22.14 -5.99 3.30
N ARG A 58 -21.87 -5.79 2.01
CA ARG A 58 -22.76 -6.14 0.88
C ARG A 58 -22.32 -7.37 0.11
N GLY A 59 -21.32 -8.12 0.60
CA GLY A 59 -20.79 -9.32 -0.04
C GLY A 59 -19.80 -9.06 -1.19
N VAL A 60 -19.22 -7.86 -1.27
CA VAL A 60 -18.14 -7.51 -2.21
C VAL A 60 -16.83 -7.43 -1.44
N VAL A 61 -15.90 -8.33 -1.75
CA VAL A 61 -14.59 -8.37 -1.11
C VAL A 61 -13.63 -7.54 -1.94
N ILE A 62 -13.06 -6.48 -1.38
CA ILE A 62 -12.03 -5.66 -2.04
C ILE A 62 -10.78 -5.68 -1.15
N ILE A 63 -9.77 -6.45 -1.56
CA ILE A 63 -8.49 -6.56 -0.86
C ILE A 63 -7.48 -5.68 -1.58
N GLN A 64 -7.07 -4.62 -0.90
CA GLN A 64 -5.94 -3.81 -1.33
C GLN A 64 -4.64 -4.53 -0.96
N TYR A 65 -3.59 -4.30 -1.74
CA TYR A 65 -2.26 -4.79 -1.41
C TYR A 65 -1.19 -3.82 -1.89
N ARG A 66 0.02 -4.01 -1.37
CA ARG A 66 1.23 -3.33 -1.82
C ARG A 66 2.35 -4.36 -1.95
N ALA A 67 2.97 -4.39 -3.13
CA ALA A 67 4.21 -5.13 -3.35
C ALA A 67 5.40 -4.16 -3.26
N ALA A 68 6.34 -4.41 -2.35
CA ALA A 68 7.62 -3.70 -2.29
C ALA A 68 8.71 -4.55 -2.96
N HIS A 69 9.72 -3.88 -3.52
CA HIS A 69 10.88 -4.53 -4.17
C HIS A 69 10.50 -5.49 -5.31
N ALA A 70 9.34 -5.27 -5.92
CA ALA A 70 8.85 -5.94 -7.13
C ALA A 70 7.88 -5.03 -7.88
N ARG A 71 7.75 -5.23 -9.19
CA ARG A 71 6.77 -4.57 -10.06
C ARG A 71 5.75 -5.56 -10.55
N ILE A 72 4.48 -5.34 -10.21
CA ILE A 72 3.38 -6.18 -10.69
C ILE A 72 3.04 -5.77 -12.12
N MET A 73 3.33 -6.64 -13.10
CA MET A 73 3.13 -6.35 -14.52
C MET A 73 2.75 -7.60 -15.31
N PRO A 74 2.04 -7.47 -16.45
CA PRO A 74 1.68 -8.59 -17.33
C PRO A 74 2.85 -8.98 -18.26
N VAL A 75 4.03 -9.23 -17.69
CA VAL A 75 5.25 -9.58 -18.43
C VAL A 75 5.81 -10.90 -17.91
N PHE A 76 5.88 -11.89 -18.78
CA PHE A 76 6.18 -13.28 -18.42
C PHE A 76 7.35 -13.85 -19.24
N GLY A 77 7.90 -14.97 -18.76
CA GLY A 77 8.90 -15.76 -19.46
C GLY A 77 10.32 -15.56 -18.94
N LYS A 78 11.22 -16.44 -19.37
CA LYS A 78 12.60 -16.52 -18.86
C LYS A 78 13.36 -15.20 -19.00
N ALA A 79 13.26 -14.52 -20.14
CA ALA A 79 13.97 -13.26 -20.37
C ALA A 79 13.50 -12.13 -19.43
N ALA A 80 12.21 -12.13 -19.06
CA ALA A 80 11.66 -11.16 -18.13
C ALA A 80 12.17 -11.37 -16.69
N ALA A 81 12.59 -12.59 -16.35
CA ALA A 81 13.17 -12.88 -15.05
C ALA A 81 14.56 -12.27 -14.85
N ASP A 82 15.21 -11.77 -15.91
CA ASP A 82 16.52 -11.11 -15.87
C ASP A 82 16.38 -9.57 -15.92
N VAL A 83 15.17 -9.03 -15.79
CA VAL A 83 14.88 -7.58 -15.85
C VAL A 83 14.91 -6.94 -14.46
N SER A 84 15.57 -5.78 -14.37
CA SER A 84 15.51 -4.87 -13.22
C SER A 84 14.75 -3.57 -13.57
N PRO A 85 13.90 -3.01 -12.69
CA PRO A 85 13.49 -3.57 -11.39
C PRO A 85 12.76 -4.91 -11.52
N ARG A 86 12.88 -5.80 -10.52
CA ARG A 86 12.27 -7.14 -10.55
C ARG A 86 10.80 -7.10 -10.96
N LEU A 87 10.49 -7.76 -12.07
CA LEU A 87 9.11 -7.96 -12.51
C LEU A 87 8.49 -9.13 -11.76
N SER A 88 7.19 -9.06 -11.50
CA SER A 88 6.43 -10.10 -10.80
C SER A 88 4.94 -10.00 -11.15
N HIS A 89 4.18 -10.99 -10.69
CA HIS A 89 2.72 -10.97 -10.67
C HIS A 89 2.24 -11.67 -9.39
N LEU A 90 0.95 -11.57 -9.08
CA LEU A 90 0.37 -12.34 -7.98
C LEU A 90 -0.24 -13.64 -8.50
N HIS A 91 -0.03 -14.75 -7.81
CA HIS A 91 -0.98 -15.86 -7.82
C HIS A 91 -2.01 -15.62 -6.72
N VAL A 92 -3.28 -15.83 -7.04
CA VAL A 92 -4.39 -15.63 -6.10
C VAL A 92 -5.20 -16.91 -5.97
N THR A 93 -5.37 -17.37 -4.74
CA THR A 93 -6.07 -18.61 -4.42
C THR A 93 -7.11 -18.36 -3.34
N VAL A 94 -8.36 -18.74 -3.59
CA VAL A 94 -9.49 -18.59 -2.65
C VAL A 94 -9.78 -19.93 -1.99
N ASP A 95 -9.92 -19.97 -0.66
CA ASP A 95 -10.37 -21.12 0.13
C ASP A 95 -9.68 -22.46 -0.17
N ASP A 96 -8.35 -22.46 -0.35
CA ASP A 96 -7.57 -23.65 -0.74
C ASP A 96 -8.05 -24.34 -2.02
N TRP A 97 -8.73 -23.59 -2.90
CA TRP A 97 -9.08 -24.09 -4.22
C TRP A 97 -7.84 -24.64 -4.91
N LYS A 98 -7.98 -25.78 -5.59
CA LYS A 98 -6.86 -26.42 -6.32
C LYS A 98 -6.36 -25.55 -7.49
N GLY A 99 -7.17 -24.59 -7.93
CA GLY A 99 -6.80 -23.61 -8.95
C GLY A 99 -6.34 -22.30 -8.34
N THR A 100 -5.61 -21.54 -9.15
CA THR A 100 -5.18 -20.16 -8.87
C THR A 100 -5.28 -19.36 -10.17
N TRP A 101 -5.31 -18.03 -10.09
CA TRP A 101 -5.16 -17.17 -11.25
C TRP A 101 -4.05 -16.16 -11.06
N ALA A 102 -3.51 -15.67 -12.18
CA ALA A 102 -2.53 -14.60 -12.19
C ALA A 102 -3.23 -13.22 -12.15
N HIS A 103 -2.82 -12.36 -11.24
CA HIS A 103 -3.20 -10.95 -11.18
C HIS A 103 -1.97 -10.07 -11.47
N THR A 104 -2.09 -9.17 -12.45
CA THR A 104 -0.96 -8.54 -13.14
C THR A 104 -1.00 -7.00 -13.15
N SER A 105 -1.90 -6.41 -12.37
CA SER A 105 -2.03 -4.96 -12.15
C SER A 105 -1.86 -4.64 -10.68
N GLU A 106 -1.49 -3.41 -10.32
CA GLU A 106 -1.48 -2.96 -8.92
C GLU A 106 -2.90 -2.70 -8.34
N ASP A 107 -3.94 -2.87 -9.16
CA ASP A 107 -5.34 -2.77 -8.74
C ASP A 107 -5.69 -3.79 -7.64
N PRO A 108 -6.66 -3.50 -6.76
CA PRO A 108 -7.07 -4.41 -5.71
C PRO A 108 -7.63 -5.74 -6.25
N ILE A 109 -7.54 -6.79 -5.43
CA ILE A 109 -8.23 -8.05 -5.69
C ILE A 109 -9.71 -7.88 -5.31
N ILE A 110 -10.59 -8.04 -6.29
CA ILE A 110 -12.03 -7.90 -6.11
C ILE A 110 -12.71 -9.26 -6.31
N LEU A 111 -13.42 -9.73 -5.28
CA LEU A 111 -14.17 -10.98 -5.31
C LEU A 111 -15.65 -10.71 -5.02
N VAL A 112 -16.53 -11.35 -5.79
CA VAL A 112 -17.98 -11.31 -5.61
C VAL A 112 -18.55 -12.72 -5.72
N GLY A 113 -19.65 -12.97 -5.01
CA GLY A 113 -20.35 -14.26 -5.09
C GLY A 113 -19.86 -15.33 -4.10
N LEU A 114 -18.93 -14.98 -3.19
CA LEU A 114 -18.61 -15.84 -2.06
C LEU A 114 -19.86 -16.03 -1.17
N THR A 115 -20.03 -17.24 -0.64
CA THR A 115 -21.10 -17.57 0.29
C THR A 115 -20.93 -16.84 1.62
N PRO A 116 -21.99 -16.58 2.40
CA PRO A 116 -21.81 -16.13 3.78
C PRO A 116 -20.99 -17.12 4.59
N GLY A 117 -20.01 -16.64 5.36
CA GLY A 117 -19.11 -17.49 6.14
C GLY A 117 -17.65 -17.03 6.14
N PRO A 118 -16.77 -17.79 6.81
CA PRO A 118 -15.34 -17.53 6.81
C PRO A 118 -14.72 -17.88 5.45
N HIS A 119 -13.80 -17.03 5.00
CA HIS A 119 -13.05 -17.19 3.76
C HIS A 119 -11.59 -16.81 3.97
N LYS A 120 -10.73 -17.31 3.08
CA LYS A 120 -9.35 -16.87 3.00
C LYS A 120 -8.88 -16.70 1.56
N VAL A 121 -7.99 -15.74 1.37
CA VAL A 121 -7.32 -15.46 0.10
C VAL A 121 -5.83 -15.52 0.32
N LEU A 122 -5.17 -16.49 -0.33
CA LEU A 122 -3.72 -16.56 -0.42
C LEU A 122 -3.27 -15.71 -1.60
N LEU A 123 -2.33 -14.80 -1.34
CA LEU A 123 -1.65 -14.00 -2.33
C LEU A 123 -0.17 -14.37 -2.34
N GLU A 124 0.35 -14.77 -3.49
CA GLU A 124 1.75 -15.14 -3.66
C GLU A 124 2.38 -14.25 -4.72
N VAL A 125 3.45 -13.54 -4.39
CA VAL A 125 4.26 -12.85 -5.40
C VAL A 125 5.07 -13.92 -6.12
N ALA A 126 4.93 -14.01 -7.44
CA ALA A 126 5.70 -14.90 -8.28
C ALA A 126 6.54 -14.13 -9.30
N ASP A 127 7.71 -14.65 -9.63
CA ASP A 127 8.54 -14.12 -10.71
C ASP A 127 7.94 -14.46 -12.09
N PRO A 128 8.46 -13.88 -13.19
CA PRO A 128 7.94 -14.13 -14.55
C PRO A 128 8.00 -15.59 -15.01
N THR A 129 8.67 -16.47 -14.27
CA THR A 129 8.73 -17.92 -14.51
C THR A 129 7.77 -18.73 -13.62
N HIS A 130 6.88 -18.06 -12.89
CA HIS A 130 5.92 -18.62 -11.93
C HIS A 130 6.54 -19.19 -10.65
N ARG A 131 7.79 -18.85 -10.34
CA ARG A 131 8.39 -19.23 -9.05
C ARG A 131 7.92 -18.26 -7.97
N VAL A 132 7.31 -18.78 -6.92
CA VAL A 132 6.87 -18.00 -5.76
C VAL A 132 8.07 -17.44 -4.98
N LEU A 133 8.00 -16.15 -4.64
CA LEU A 133 9.04 -15.39 -3.96
C LEU A 133 8.66 -15.05 -2.51
N THR A 134 7.39 -14.70 -2.28
CA THR A 134 6.82 -14.43 -0.96
C THR A 134 5.31 -14.60 -1.00
N SER A 135 4.66 -14.69 0.15
CA SER A 135 3.22 -14.90 0.25
C SER A 135 2.62 -14.26 1.49
N THR A 136 1.33 -13.94 1.43
CA THR A 136 0.52 -13.57 2.60
C THR A 136 -0.90 -14.11 2.46
N THR A 137 -1.59 -14.30 3.58
CA THR A 137 -2.98 -14.77 3.59
C THR A 137 -3.88 -13.75 4.27
N VAL A 138 -4.97 -13.40 3.60
CA VAL A 138 -6.02 -12.53 4.15
C VAL A 138 -7.19 -13.41 4.56
N ASN A 139 -7.53 -13.39 5.85
CA ASN A 139 -8.70 -14.09 6.40
C ASN A 139 -9.82 -13.06 6.66
N PHE A 140 -11.06 -13.40 6.31
CA PHE A 140 -12.21 -12.53 6.54
C PHE A 140 -13.51 -13.35 6.60
N THR A 141 -14.59 -12.70 7.04
CA THR A 141 -15.93 -13.31 7.07
C THR A 141 -16.86 -12.50 6.19
N VAL A 142 -17.50 -13.17 5.24
CA VAL A 142 -18.59 -12.59 4.44
C VAL A 142 -19.88 -12.68 5.26
N PRO A 143 -20.56 -11.54 5.52
CA PRO A 143 -21.80 -11.56 6.29
C PRO A 143 -22.96 -12.20 5.51
N PRO A 144 -24.00 -12.68 6.20
CA PRO A 144 -25.24 -13.08 5.54
C PRO A 144 -25.83 -11.89 4.77
N LYS A 145 -26.31 -12.15 3.54
CA LYS A 145 -27.04 -11.14 2.77
C LYS A 145 -28.29 -10.78 3.56
N LYS A 146 -28.42 -9.50 3.93
CA LYS A 146 -29.71 -8.98 4.39
C LYS A 146 -30.65 -8.93 3.18
N PRO A 147 -31.87 -9.46 3.28
CA PRO A 147 -32.86 -9.38 2.22
C PRO A 147 -33.18 -7.92 1.85
#